data_AF-A0A413Q8H2-F1
#
_entry.id   AF-A0A413Q8H2-F1
#
_cell.length_a   1.000
_cell.length_b   1.000
_cell.length_c   1.000
_cell.angle_alpha   90.00
_cell.angle_beta   90.00
_cell.angle_gamma   90.00
#
_symmetry.space_group_name_H-M   'P 1'
#
loop_
_entity.id
_entity.type
_entity.pdbx_description
1 polymer ?
#
loop_
_entity_poly.entity_id
_entity_poly.type
_entity_poly.pdbx_seq_one_letter_code
_entity_poly.pdbx_strand_id
1 'polypeptide(L)'
;MIQSICLRRPTLSRILIENLGPIKSFEQDVDENLMILIGEQASGKSTIAKTIFFCKSISDEFKHYVMNQDNIIASGHQTPFTGFIKVLRTKFVEYFGTTKHMEPFTIRYEFDNKEYVTIKLKLGYANIVFSNKLREACECFIKKLSEYYATMSLPNDFLSGIDFASWSSQKESMNKMINHEISYIFGQDYTSIFVRPEEACSRLIRNFFMPLLQINTM
;
A
#
# COMPACT_ATOMS: atom_id res chain seq x y z
N MET A 1 8.93 -26.16 2.21
CA MET A 1 8.32 -25.51 1.02
C MET A 1 7.07 -24.76 1.48
N ILE A 2 6.88 -23.49 1.09
CA ILE A 2 5.66 -22.73 1.44
C ILE A 2 4.58 -23.02 0.40
N GLN A 3 3.36 -23.32 0.85
CA GLN A 3 2.19 -23.52 -0.01
C GLN A 3 1.09 -22.49 0.32
N SER A 4 0.27 -22.15 -0.68
CA SER A 4 -0.87 -21.24 -0.55
C SER A 4 -2.12 -21.80 -1.24
N ILE A 5 -3.28 -21.57 -0.64
CA ILE A 5 -4.60 -21.95 -1.17
C ILE A 5 -5.36 -20.66 -1.52
N CYS A 6 -6.01 -20.64 -2.70
CA CYS A 6 -6.77 -19.52 -3.26
C CYS A 6 -8.14 -20.04 -3.75
N LEU A 7 -9.24 -19.34 -3.46
CA LEU A 7 -10.61 -19.83 -3.70
C LEU A 7 -11.37 -18.90 -4.70
N ARG A 8 -11.48 -19.30 -5.99
CA ARG A 8 -12.21 -18.68 -7.17
C ARG A 8 -11.58 -17.43 -7.87
N ARG A 9 -12.02 -17.09 -9.11
CA ARG A 9 -11.47 -16.06 -10.06
C ARG A 9 -12.49 -15.42 -11.04
N PRO A 10 -12.23 -14.25 -11.70
CA PRO A 10 -11.12 -13.27 -11.54
C PRO A 10 -11.57 -11.77 -11.41
N THR A 11 -10.82 -10.85 -10.80
CA THR A 11 -9.46 -10.35 -11.12
C THR A 11 -8.42 -10.69 -10.05
N LEU A 12 -7.14 -10.79 -10.42
CA LEU A 12 -6.08 -11.08 -9.44
C LEU A 12 -4.79 -10.34 -9.73
N SER A 13 -4.37 -9.58 -8.74
CA SER A 13 -3.00 -9.20 -8.52
C SER A 13 -2.07 -10.41 -8.38
N ARG A 14 -0.80 -10.24 -8.77
CA ARG A 14 0.22 -11.29 -8.76
C ARG A 14 1.46 -10.80 -8.05
N ILE A 15 2.06 -11.66 -7.23
CA ILE A 15 3.31 -11.36 -6.55
C ILE A 15 4.41 -12.33 -6.97
N LEU A 16 5.60 -11.78 -7.21
CA LEU A 16 6.85 -12.49 -7.42
C LEU A 16 7.89 -11.96 -6.42
N ILE A 17 8.55 -12.86 -5.71
CA ILE A 17 9.62 -12.56 -4.75
C ILE A 17 10.81 -13.46 -5.05
N GLU A 18 11.99 -12.86 -5.15
CA GLU A 18 13.27 -13.53 -5.35
C GLU A 18 14.27 -13.06 -4.29
N ASN A 19 14.89 -14.02 -3.59
CA ASN A 19 15.98 -13.81 -2.64
C ASN A 19 15.69 -12.83 -1.48
N LEU A 20 14.45 -12.77 -1.00
CA LEU A 20 14.06 -11.92 0.13
C LEU A 20 14.19 -12.67 1.48
N GLY A 21 15.32 -12.49 2.15
CA GLY A 21 15.61 -13.16 3.43
C GLY A 21 15.65 -14.69 3.25
N PRO A 22 14.83 -15.48 3.98
CA PRO A 22 14.80 -16.94 3.81
C PRO A 22 14.09 -17.41 2.52
N ILE A 23 13.44 -16.51 1.78
CA ILE A 23 12.66 -16.85 0.58
C ILE A 23 13.60 -16.83 -0.64
N LYS A 24 13.80 -17.98 -1.29
CA LYS A 24 14.57 -18.08 -2.54
C LYS A 24 13.75 -17.65 -3.76
N SER A 25 12.57 -18.23 -3.90
CA SER A 25 11.60 -17.88 -4.95
C SER A 25 10.19 -18.11 -4.40
N PHE A 26 9.30 -17.18 -4.67
CA PHE A 26 7.88 -17.30 -4.39
C PHE A 26 7.11 -16.55 -5.47
N GLU A 27 6.20 -17.23 -6.14
CA GLU A 27 5.33 -16.65 -7.15
C GLU A 27 3.92 -17.16 -6.92
N GLN A 28 2.97 -16.25 -6.77
CA GLN A 28 1.58 -16.63 -6.53
C GLN A 28 0.63 -15.52 -6.92
N ASP A 29 -0.57 -15.92 -7.32
CA ASP A 29 -1.70 -15.01 -7.48
C ASP A 29 -2.30 -14.66 -6.11
N VAL A 30 -2.48 -13.38 -5.83
CA VAL A 30 -2.91 -12.90 -4.52
C VAL A 30 -4.43 -12.81 -4.48
N ASP A 31 -5.03 -13.67 -3.67
CA ASP A 31 -6.46 -13.64 -3.37
C ASP A 31 -6.82 -12.35 -2.60
N GLU A 32 -7.92 -11.71 -2.98
CA GLU A 32 -8.46 -10.54 -2.27
C GLU A 32 -9.21 -10.94 -1.01
N ASN A 33 -9.83 -12.13 -0.98
CA ASN A 33 -10.67 -12.57 0.11
C ASN A 33 -9.86 -13.22 1.24
N LEU A 34 -9.11 -14.28 0.92
CA LEU A 34 -8.37 -15.01 1.94
C LEU A 34 -7.18 -15.77 1.34
N MET A 35 -5.98 -15.50 1.88
CA MET A 35 -4.77 -16.23 1.57
C MET A 35 -4.19 -16.85 2.84
N ILE A 36 -4.03 -18.17 2.85
CA ILE A 36 -3.41 -18.92 3.95
C ILE A 36 -2.00 -19.35 3.54
N LEU A 37 -0.99 -18.96 4.31
CA LEU A 37 0.41 -19.35 4.11
C LEU A 37 0.79 -20.44 5.12
N ILE A 38 1.16 -21.63 4.63
CA ILE A 38 1.54 -22.77 5.47
C ILE A 38 3.00 -23.16 5.21
N GLY A 39 3.74 -23.48 6.27
CA GLY A 39 5.14 -23.90 6.19
C GLY A 39 5.82 -23.93 7.56
N GLU A 40 7.01 -24.52 7.62
CA GLU A 40 7.85 -24.66 8.83
C GLU A 40 8.12 -23.32 9.54
N GLN A 41 8.49 -23.35 10.82
CA GLN A 41 8.88 -22.14 11.55
C GLN A 41 10.03 -21.41 10.82
N ALA A 42 10.03 -20.08 10.87
CA ALA A 42 11.04 -19.22 10.23
C ALA A 42 11.20 -19.38 8.69
N SER A 43 10.29 -20.09 8.01
CA SER A 43 10.32 -20.26 6.54
C SER A 43 10.10 -18.98 5.71
N GLY A 44 9.77 -17.84 6.34
CA GLY A 44 9.53 -16.58 5.63
C GLY A 44 8.06 -16.21 5.41
N LYS A 45 7.11 -16.94 6.00
CA LYS A 45 5.66 -16.63 5.89
C LYS A 45 5.32 -15.18 6.24
N SER A 46 5.83 -14.67 7.36
CA SER A 46 5.62 -13.28 7.77
C SER A 46 6.24 -12.28 6.80
N THR A 47 7.36 -12.66 6.15
CA THR A 47 8.01 -11.85 5.13
C THR A 47 7.12 -11.75 3.89
N ILE A 48 6.59 -12.87 3.38
CA ILE A 48 5.63 -12.87 2.26
C ILE A 48 4.41 -12.01 2.59
N ALA A 49 3.80 -12.23 3.76
CA ALA A 49 2.62 -11.47 4.19
C ALA A 49 2.90 -9.97 4.29
N LYS A 50 4.03 -9.57 4.89
CA LYS A 50 4.47 -8.16 4.94
C LYS A 50 4.70 -7.60 3.54
N THR A 51 5.28 -8.36 2.62
CA THR A 51 5.54 -7.91 1.25
C THR A 51 4.24 -7.68 0.48
N ILE A 52 3.30 -8.63 0.55
CA ILE A 52 1.98 -8.47 -0.06
C ILE A 52 1.29 -7.23 0.52
N PHE A 53 1.31 -7.09 1.85
CA PHE A 53 0.68 -5.96 2.52
C PHE A 53 1.29 -4.62 2.10
N PHE A 54 2.63 -4.51 2.11
CA PHE A 54 3.33 -3.31 1.67
C PHE A 54 2.96 -2.94 0.23
N CYS A 55 2.88 -3.92 -0.68
CA CYS A 55 2.53 -3.64 -2.06
C CYS A 55 1.07 -3.19 -2.21
N LYS A 56 0.15 -3.82 -1.47
CA LYS A 56 -1.25 -3.41 -1.46
C LYS A 56 -1.46 -2.04 -0.79
N SER A 57 -0.64 -1.64 0.17
CA SER A 57 -0.76 -0.33 0.82
C SER A 57 -0.26 0.83 -0.05
N ILE A 58 0.37 0.59 -1.20
CA ILE A 58 0.92 1.66 -2.06
C ILE A 58 -0.18 2.64 -2.51
N SER A 59 -1.37 2.14 -2.84
CA SER A 59 -2.52 2.96 -3.25
C SER A 59 -2.99 3.88 -2.11
N ASP A 60 -3.11 3.35 -0.89
CA ASP A 60 -3.44 4.11 0.31
C ASP A 60 -2.36 5.14 0.66
N GLU A 61 -1.08 4.77 0.58
CA GLU A 61 0.04 5.69 0.81
C GLU A 61 0.07 6.80 -0.25
N PHE A 62 -0.27 6.50 -1.50
CA PHE A 62 -0.41 7.51 -2.55
C PHE A 62 -1.55 8.48 -2.23
N LYS A 63 -2.69 7.97 -1.77
CA LYS A 63 -3.82 8.79 -1.30
C LYS A 63 -3.40 9.73 -0.16
N HIS A 64 -2.77 9.20 0.87
CA HIS A 64 -2.28 10.01 1.99
C HIS A 64 -1.25 11.06 1.52
N TYR A 65 -0.39 10.70 0.57
CA TYR A 65 0.59 11.60 -0.01
C TYR A 65 -0.07 12.79 -0.71
N VAL A 66 -1.04 12.54 -1.60
CA VAL A 66 -1.70 13.59 -2.40
C VAL A 66 -2.73 14.41 -1.62
N MET A 67 -3.27 13.89 -0.53
CA MET A 67 -4.18 14.65 0.34
C MET A 67 -3.45 15.73 1.16
N ASN A 68 -2.14 15.62 1.32
CA ASN A 68 -1.33 16.67 1.94
C ASN A 68 -0.85 17.65 0.87
N GLN A 69 -1.46 18.84 0.84
CA GLN A 69 -1.18 19.88 -0.15
C GLN A 69 0.28 20.29 -0.20
N ASP A 70 0.99 20.31 0.93
CA ASP A 70 2.40 20.71 1.00
C ASP A 70 3.28 19.78 0.14
N ASN A 71 2.92 18.50 0.03
CA ASN A 71 3.64 17.54 -0.81
C ASN A 71 3.53 17.85 -2.31
N ILE A 72 2.47 18.54 -2.72
CA ILE A 72 2.14 18.82 -4.12
C ILE A 72 2.61 20.24 -4.50
N ILE A 73 2.38 21.22 -3.62
CA ILE A 73 2.62 22.64 -3.88
C ILE A 73 4.09 23.01 -3.65
N ALA A 74 4.73 22.46 -2.61
CA ALA A 74 6.10 22.82 -2.23
C ALA A 74 7.16 21.97 -2.95
N SER A 75 7.12 21.90 -4.29
CA SER A 75 8.19 21.23 -5.02
C SER A 75 9.36 22.19 -5.26
N GLY A 76 10.42 22.08 -4.44
CA GLY A 76 11.75 22.60 -4.74
C GLY A 76 12.38 21.89 -5.97
N HIS A 77 13.69 21.59 -5.96
CA HIS A 77 14.36 20.93 -7.10
C HIS A 77 13.91 19.48 -7.43
N GLN A 78 12.93 18.91 -6.71
CA GLN A 78 12.48 17.53 -6.88
C GLN A 78 11.00 17.48 -7.28
N THR A 79 10.66 16.56 -8.20
CA THR A 79 9.26 16.36 -8.60
C THR A 79 8.46 15.74 -7.45
N PRO A 80 7.16 16.07 -7.28
CA PRO A 80 6.33 15.49 -6.23
C PRO A 80 6.28 13.95 -6.29
N PHE A 81 6.28 13.35 -7.48
CA PHE A 81 6.37 11.90 -7.61
C PHE A 81 7.66 11.32 -7.02
N THR A 82 8.80 12.01 -7.16
CA THR A 82 10.05 11.61 -6.48
C THR A 82 9.91 11.68 -4.95
N GLY A 83 9.16 12.67 -4.44
CA GLY A 83 8.79 12.77 -3.03
C GLY A 83 7.98 11.56 -2.56
N PHE A 84 6.98 11.14 -3.35
CA PHE A 84 6.19 9.94 -3.07
C PHE A 84 7.06 8.67 -3.02
N ILE A 85 7.97 8.48 -3.98
CA ILE A 85 8.91 7.34 -3.95
C ILE A 85 9.76 7.33 -2.68
N LYS A 86 10.15 8.50 -2.15
CA LYS A 86 10.87 8.58 -0.87
C LYS A 86 10.01 8.13 0.31
N VAL A 87 8.74 8.53 0.35
CA VAL A 87 7.79 8.08 1.38
C VAL A 87 7.67 6.55 1.37
N LEU A 88 7.50 5.96 0.19
CA LEU A 88 7.44 4.49 0.05
C LEU A 88 8.74 3.80 0.51
N ARG A 89 9.90 4.40 0.23
CA ARG A 89 11.19 3.87 0.71
C ARG A 89 11.30 3.92 2.23
N THR A 90 10.86 5.00 2.87
CA THR A 90 10.80 5.11 4.33
C THR A 90 9.89 4.03 4.90
N LYS A 91 8.67 3.88 4.35
CA LYS A 91 7.73 2.82 4.73
C LYS A 91 8.32 1.43 4.58
N PHE A 92 9.02 1.16 3.48
CA PHE A 92 9.69 -0.13 3.29
C PHE A 92 10.69 -0.44 4.42
N VAL A 93 11.48 0.56 4.84
CA VAL A 93 12.41 0.42 5.98
C VAL A 93 11.65 0.22 7.31
N GLU A 94 10.48 0.83 7.51
CA GLU A 94 9.63 0.58 8.69
C GLU A 94 9.17 -0.89 8.77
N TYR A 95 8.83 -1.52 7.64
CA TYR A 95 8.35 -2.92 7.62
C TYR A 95 9.48 -3.96 7.72
N PHE A 96 10.58 -3.72 7.03
CA PHE A 96 11.66 -4.69 6.79
C PHE A 96 12.97 -4.38 7.52
N GLY A 97 13.10 -3.20 8.13
CA GLY A 97 14.34 -2.73 8.72
C GLY A 97 15.32 -2.18 7.69
N THR A 98 16.57 -1.95 8.13
CA THR A 98 17.61 -1.43 7.25
C THR A 98 18.04 -2.48 6.22
N THR A 99 18.20 -2.04 4.98
CA THR A 99 18.44 -2.94 3.84
C THR A 99 19.92 -3.13 3.49
N LYS A 100 20.83 -2.43 4.19
CA LYS A 100 22.28 -2.48 3.92
C LYS A 100 22.91 -3.86 4.11
N HIS A 101 22.35 -4.66 5.00
CA HIS A 101 22.85 -6.00 5.33
C HIS A 101 22.13 -7.11 4.55
N MET A 102 21.17 -6.75 3.69
CA MET A 102 20.39 -7.72 2.94
C MET A 102 21.12 -8.11 1.66
N GLU A 103 20.99 -9.38 1.30
CA GLU A 103 21.36 -9.85 -0.03
C GLU A 103 20.49 -9.19 -1.11
N PRO A 104 20.98 -9.07 -2.36
CA PRO A 104 20.18 -8.59 -3.47
C PRO A 104 18.87 -9.36 -3.62
N PHE A 105 17.75 -8.65 -3.57
CA PHE A 105 16.41 -9.20 -3.75
C PHE A 105 15.64 -8.47 -4.85
N THR A 106 14.65 -9.16 -5.39
CA THR A 106 13.65 -8.60 -6.30
C THR A 106 12.26 -8.93 -5.78
N ILE A 107 11.39 -7.92 -5.73
CA ILE A 107 9.96 -8.08 -5.52
C ILE A 107 9.28 -7.45 -6.73
N ARG A 108 8.31 -8.14 -7.32
CA ARG A 108 7.41 -7.57 -8.33
C ARG A 108 5.97 -7.85 -7.90
N TYR A 109 5.17 -6.79 -7.86
CA TYR A 109 3.75 -6.88 -7.59
C TYR A 109 3.00 -6.29 -8.77
N GLU A 110 2.16 -7.11 -9.40
CA GLU A 110 1.28 -6.72 -10.49
C GLU A 110 -0.12 -6.52 -9.92
N PHE A 111 -0.70 -5.35 -10.16
CA PHE A 111 -2.06 -4.98 -9.81
C PHE A 111 -3.06 -5.61 -10.78
N ASP A 112 -4.34 -5.55 -10.44
CA ASP A 112 -5.43 -6.12 -11.23
C ASP A 112 -5.51 -5.55 -12.65
N ASN A 113 -5.15 -4.28 -12.81
CA ASN A 113 -5.08 -3.58 -14.10
C ASN A 113 -3.80 -3.87 -14.90
N LYS A 114 -2.99 -4.85 -14.48
CA LYS A 114 -1.72 -5.28 -15.10
C LYS A 114 -0.56 -4.29 -15.00
N GLU A 115 -0.79 -3.15 -14.37
CA GLU A 115 0.30 -2.28 -13.95
C GLU A 115 1.07 -2.94 -12.80
N TYR A 116 2.32 -2.52 -12.58
CA TYR A 116 3.14 -3.19 -11.58
C TYR A 116 4.13 -2.25 -10.90
N VAL A 117 4.56 -2.66 -9.71
CA VAL A 117 5.68 -2.08 -8.98
C VAL A 117 6.76 -3.14 -8.81
N THR A 118 8.01 -2.73 -9.00
CA THR A 118 9.20 -3.54 -8.80
C THR A 118 10.07 -2.91 -7.72
N ILE A 119 10.45 -3.70 -6.72
CA ILE A 119 11.36 -3.31 -5.64
C ILE A 119 12.62 -4.14 -5.79
N LYS A 120 13.75 -3.47 -5.98
CA LYS A 120 15.07 -4.12 -6.10
C LYS A 120 16.04 -3.52 -5.12
N LEU A 121 16.86 -4.34 -4.49
CA LEU A 121 17.98 -3.83 -3.72
C LEU A 121 19.07 -3.30 -4.67
N LYS A 122 19.40 -2.01 -4.58
CA LYS A 122 20.49 -1.38 -5.33
C LYS A 122 21.31 -0.49 -4.39
N LEU A 123 22.62 -0.73 -4.32
CA LEU A 123 23.56 0.02 -3.47
C LEU A 123 23.14 0.07 -1.98
N GLY A 124 22.57 -1.03 -1.45
CA GLY A 124 22.13 -1.13 -0.06
C GLY A 124 20.82 -0.40 0.26
N TYR A 125 20.05 0.00 -0.76
CA TYR A 125 18.74 0.63 -0.61
C TYR A 125 17.69 -0.07 -1.47
N ALA A 126 16.47 -0.20 -0.94
CA ALA A 126 15.31 -0.63 -1.71
C ALA A 126 14.94 0.45 -2.74
N ASN A 127 15.14 0.15 -4.01
CA ASN A 127 14.76 0.98 -5.13
C ASN A 127 13.38 0.54 -5.65
N ILE A 128 12.40 1.44 -5.58
CA ILE A 128 11.02 1.18 -5.97
C ILE A 128 10.79 1.83 -7.34
N VAL A 129 10.35 1.02 -8.30
CA VAL A 129 10.13 1.43 -9.69
C VAL A 129 8.73 1.01 -10.11
N PHE A 130 7.98 1.97 -10.62
CA PHE A 130 6.63 1.77 -11.15
C PHE A 130 6.73 1.44 -12.64
N SER A 131 5.77 0.70 -13.18
CA SER A 131 5.58 0.63 -14.64
C SER A 131 5.41 2.03 -15.22
N ASN A 132 5.83 2.25 -16.47
CA ASN A 132 5.78 3.57 -17.10
C ASN A 132 4.36 4.15 -17.08
N LYS A 133 3.36 3.34 -17.42
CA LYS A 133 1.95 3.76 -17.44
C LYS A 133 1.41 4.10 -16.05
N LEU A 134 1.74 3.31 -15.01
CA LEU A 134 1.36 3.64 -13.63
C LEU A 134 2.02 4.92 -13.14
N ARG A 135 3.31 5.09 -13.43
CA ARG A 135 4.05 6.31 -13.09
C ARG A 135 3.43 7.53 -13.77
N GLU A 136 3.19 7.47 -15.07
CA GLU A 136 2.58 8.55 -15.83
C GLU A 136 1.18 8.90 -15.30
N ALA A 137 0.39 7.88 -14.93
CA ALA A 137 -0.92 8.09 -14.33
C ALA A 137 -0.83 8.82 -12.97
N CYS A 138 0.10 8.41 -12.09
CA CYS A 138 0.36 9.12 -10.83
C CYS A 138 0.85 10.55 -11.05
N GLU A 139 1.81 10.77 -11.95
CA GLU A 139 2.36 12.10 -12.26
C GLU A 139 1.28 13.02 -12.87
N CYS A 140 0.44 12.49 -13.77
CA CYS A 140 -0.69 13.22 -14.35
C CYS A 140 -1.71 13.60 -13.27
N PHE A 141 -2.03 12.69 -12.36
CA PHE A 141 -2.97 12.96 -11.27
C PHE A 141 -2.44 14.01 -10.28
N ILE A 142 -1.17 13.91 -9.89
CA ILE A 142 -0.49 14.93 -9.09
C ILE A 142 -0.56 16.29 -9.79
N LYS A 143 -0.29 16.34 -11.10
CA LYS A 143 -0.36 17.58 -11.88
C LYS A 143 -1.77 18.18 -11.87
N LYS A 144 -2.80 17.37 -12.13
CA LYS A 144 -4.21 17.80 -12.05
C LYS A 144 -4.54 18.39 -10.67
N LEU A 145 -4.09 17.75 -9.59
CA LEU A 145 -4.29 18.27 -8.24
C LEU A 145 -3.52 19.57 -7.99
N SER A 146 -2.29 19.69 -8.49
CA SER A 146 -1.50 20.92 -8.37
C SER A 146 -2.17 22.12 -9.06
N GLU A 147 -2.71 21.91 -10.26
CA GLU A 147 -3.44 22.94 -11.02
C GLU A 147 -4.72 23.33 -10.27
N TYR A 148 -5.45 22.34 -9.76
CA TYR A 148 -6.64 22.57 -8.94
C TYR A 148 -6.32 23.41 -7.69
N TYR A 149 -5.28 23.06 -6.92
CA TYR A 149 -4.88 23.84 -5.75
C TYR A 149 -4.42 25.27 -6.12
N ALA A 150 -3.72 25.45 -7.24
CA ALA A 150 -3.36 26.79 -7.73
C ALA A 150 -4.59 27.64 -8.05
N THR A 151 -5.63 27.05 -8.66
CA THR A 151 -6.89 27.77 -8.93
C THR A 151 -7.67 28.09 -7.65
N MET A 152 -7.62 27.24 -6.63
CA MET A 152 -8.24 27.51 -5.32
C MET A 152 -7.47 28.53 -4.48
N SER A 153 -6.16 28.69 -4.71
CA SER A 153 -5.31 29.68 -4.01
C SER A 153 -5.59 31.12 -4.42
N LEU A 154 -6.37 31.35 -5.49
CA LEU A 154 -6.59 32.66 -6.11
C LEU A 154 -7.92 33.36 -5.78
N PRO A 155 -8.72 32.89 -4.80
CA PRO A 155 -9.52 33.84 -4.03
C PRO A 155 -9.60 33.46 -2.55
N ASN A 156 -8.81 34.11 -1.69
CA ASN A 156 -9.31 35.14 -0.77
C ASN A 156 -8.55 35.24 0.58
N ASP A 157 -8.13 36.46 0.88
CA ASP A 157 -8.17 37.10 2.21
C ASP A 157 -9.61 37.15 2.79
N PHE A 158 -10.31 36.01 2.90
CA PHE A 158 -11.69 35.92 3.40
C PHE A 158 -11.76 34.91 4.54
N LEU A 159 -10.95 35.13 5.57
CA LEU A 159 -10.97 34.39 6.84
C LEU A 159 -12.14 34.83 7.75
N SER A 160 -13.32 35.16 7.21
CA SER A 160 -14.44 35.60 8.05
C SER A 160 -15.83 35.25 7.51
N GLY A 161 -16.05 34.04 6.98
CA GLY A 161 -17.43 33.62 6.71
C GLY A 161 -17.69 32.36 5.90
N ILE A 162 -16.70 31.53 5.57
CA ILE A 162 -16.98 30.25 4.90
C ILE A 162 -17.56 29.30 5.94
N ASP A 163 -18.85 28.98 5.78
CA ASP A 163 -19.60 28.06 6.62
C ASP A 163 -18.89 26.69 6.70
N PHE A 164 -18.63 26.21 7.92
CA PHE A 164 -17.92 24.95 8.19
C PHE A 164 -18.58 23.76 7.48
N ALA A 165 -19.91 23.82 7.28
CA ALA A 165 -20.67 22.84 6.52
C ALA A 165 -20.30 22.82 5.01
N SER A 166 -20.03 23.99 4.41
CA SER A 166 -19.61 24.10 3.00
C SER A 166 -18.19 23.55 2.80
N TRP A 167 -17.25 23.91 3.69
CA TRP A 167 -15.89 23.40 3.65
C TRP A 167 -15.81 21.88 3.86
N SER A 168 -16.57 21.35 4.82
CA SER A 168 -16.64 19.90 5.06
C SER A 168 -17.27 19.13 3.89
N SER A 169 -18.32 19.67 3.26
CA SER A 169 -18.93 19.09 2.06
C SER A 169 -18.01 19.11 0.84
N GLN A 170 -17.25 20.19 0.64
CA GLN A 170 -16.28 20.30 -0.44
C GLN A 170 -15.10 19.35 -0.23
N LYS A 171 -14.61 19.22 1.00
CA LYS A 171 -13.57 18.26 1.38
C LYS A 171 -14.02 16.81 1.17
N GLU A 172 -15.28 16.50 1.47
CA GLU A 172 -15.85 15.17 1.25
C GLU A 172 -16.01 14.84 -0.24
N SER A 173 -16.44 15.81 -1.05
CA SER A 173 -16.52 15.65 -2.50
C SER A 173 -15.14 15.45 -3.13
N MET A 174 -14.13 16.18 -2.66
CA MET A 174 -12.73 16.00 -3.06
C MET A 174 -12.21 14.61 -2.67
N ASN A 175 -12.46 14.15 -1.45
CA ASN A 175 -12.06 12.81 -1.01
C ASN A 175 -12.67 11.73 -1.91
N LYS A 176 -13.93 11.86 -2.31
CA LYS A 176 -14.59 10.93 -3.22
C LYS A 176 -13.94 10.91 -4.61
N MET A 177 -13.63 12.08 -5.17
CA MET A 177 -12.92 12.19 -6.46
C MET A 177 -11.53 11.57 -6.38
N ILE A 178 -10.77 11.84 -5.32
CA ILE A 178 -9.45 11.27 -5.10
C ILE A 178 -9.53 9.75 -4.97
N ASN A 179 -10.45 9.24 -4.17
CA ASN A 179 -10.64 7.79 -4.01
C ASN A 179 -10.98 7.12 -5.35
N HIS A 180 -11.87 7.72 -6.13
CA HIS A 180 -12.25 7.19 -7.43
C HIS A 180 -11.05 7.12 -8.37
N GLU A 181 -10.27 8.20 -8.51
CA GLU A 181 -9.12 8.18 -9.41
C GLU A 181 -8.00 7.27 -8.95
N ILE A 182 -7.76 7.18 -7.64
CA ILE A 182 -6.76 6.24 -7.11
C ILE A 182 -7.20 4.79 -7.38
N SER A 183 -8.48 4.47 -7.19
CA SER A 183 -8.98 3.14 -7.50
C SER A 183 -8.81 2.78 -8.97
N TYR A 184 -8.96 3.74 -9.88
CA TYR A 184 -8.73 3.57 -11.31
C TYR A 184 -7.24 3.40 -11.66
N ILE A 185 -6.37 4.25 -11.08
CA ILE A 185 -4.92 4.22 -11.31
C ILE A 185 -4.31 2.88 -10.87
N PHE A 186 -4.70 2.37 -9.70
CA PHE A 186 -4.15 1.14 -9.13
C PHE A 186 -4.98 -0.10 -9.42
N GLY A 187 -6.19 0.04 -9.98
CA GLY A 187 -7.10 -1.07 -10.20
C GLY A 187 -7.53 -1.76 -8.90
N GLN A 188 -7.66 -1.01 -7.81
CA GLN A 188 -8.00 -1.53 -6.48
C GLN A 188 -9.12 -0.70 -5.87
N ASP A 189 -10.20 -1.35 -5.43
CA ASP A 189 -11.33 -0.71 -4.73
C ASP A 189 -11.42 -1.10 -3.24
N TYR A 190 -10.42 -1.81 -2.73
CA TYR A 190 -10.35 -2.28 -1.34
C TYR A 190 -9.23 -1.58 -0.55
N THR A 191 -9.44 -1.44 0.77
CA THR A 191 -8.40 -1.03 1.72
C THR A 191 -7.75 -2.27 2.33
N SER A 192 -6.42 -2.27 2.42
CA SER A 192 -5.71 -3.41 3.01
C SER A 192 -5.55 -3.25 4.52
N ILE A 193 -5.88 -4.29 5.28
CA ILE A 193 -5.67 -4.33 6.73
C ILE A 193 -4.63 -5.41 7.04
N PHE A 194 -3.56 -5.03 7.75
CA PHE A 194 -2.58 -5.98 8.26
C PHE A 194 -2.80 -6.23 9.74
N VAL A 195 -3.01 -7.50 10.07
CA VAL A 195 -3.12 -7.95 11.45
C VAL A 195 -1.87 -8.76 11.76
N ARG A 196 -0.98 -8.24 12.63
CA ARG A 196 0.21 -8.97 13.05
C ARG A 196 -0.17 -10.21 13.87
N PRO A 197 0.40 -11.39 13.59
CA PRO A 197 0.14 -12.60 14.37
C PRO A 197 0.46 -12.48 15.86
N GLU A 198 1.48 -11.69 16.23
CA GLU A 198 1.95 -11.58 17.62
C GLU A 198 0.94 -10.90 18.57
N GLU A 199 0.08 -10.01 18.05
CA GLU A 199 -0.98 -9.36 18.84
C GLU A 199 -2.35 -10.03 18.67
N ALA A 200 -2.57 -10.70 17.54
CA ALA A 200 -3.87 -11.27 17.19
C ALA A 200 -4.10 -12.66 17.75
N CYS A 201 -3.09 -13.52 17.85
CA CYS A 201 -3.28 -14.89 18.33
C CYS A 201 -3.73 -14.91 19.80
N SER A 202 -3.13 -14.07 20.65
CA SER A 202 -3.53 -13.91 22.06
C SER A 202 -4.97 -13.39 22.21
N ARG A 203 -5.35 -12.38 21.41
CA ARG A 203 -6.66 -11.71 21.50
C ARG A 203 -7.79 -12.49 20.83
N LEU A 204 -7.56 -13.12 19.68
CA LEU A 204 -8.55 -13.96 18.98
C LEU A 204 -8.80 -15.28 19.71
N ILE A 205 -7.76 -15.93 20.26
CA ILE A 205 -7.95 -17.15 21.05
C ILE A 205 -8.73 -16.85 22.34
N ARG A 206 -8.41 -15.74 23.03
CA ARG A 206 -9.14 -15.33 24.25
C ARG A 206 -10.57 -14.85 24.00
N ASN A 207 -10.81 -14.05 22.96
CA ASN A 207 -12.11 -13.39 22.80
C ASN A 207 -13.09 -14.16 21.90
N PHE A 208 -12.60 -15.03 21.01
CA PHE A 208 -13.47 -15.77 20.07
C PHE A 208 -13.49 -17.29 20.30
N PHE A 209 -12.38 -17.92 20.73
CA PHE A 209 -12.33 -19.38 20.91
C PHE A 209 -12.57 -19.85 22.36
N MET A 210 -12.11 -19.11 23.37
CA MET A 210 -12.33 -19.48 24.78
C MET A 210 -13.81 -19.51 25.24
N PRO A 211 -14.71 -18.62 24.77
CA PRO A 211 -16.13 -18.71 25.13
C PRO A 211 -16.82 -19.96 24.58
N LEU A 212 -16.30 -20.56 23.51
CA LEU A 212 -16.84 -21.78 22.90
C LEU A 212 -16.27 -23.07 23.54
N LEU A 213 -15.17 -22.98 24.28
CA LEU A 213 -14.58 -24.11 25.02
C LEU A 213 -15.11 -24.23 26.46
N GLN A 214 -15.83 -23.24 26.98
CA GLN A 214 -16.45 -23.31 28.31
C GLN A 214 -17.87 -23.90 28.32
N ILE A 215 -18.43 -24.32 27.17
CA ILE A 215 -19.80 -24.88 27.10
C ILE A 215 -19.81 -26.42 27.14
N ASN A 216 -18.66 -27.10 27.22
CA ASN A 216 -18.62 -28.58 27.28
C ASN A 216 -17.64 -29.14 28.32
N THR A 217 -17.77 -28.71 29.57
CA THR A 217 -17.44 -29.53 30.74
C THR A 217 -18.50 -29.26 31.80
N MET A 218 -19.11 -30.35 32.27
CA MET A 218 -20.22 -30.49 33.22
C MET A 218 -20.29 -29.46 34.36
#